data_AF-A0A524NYE3-F1
#
_entry.id   AF-A0A524NYE3-F1
#
_cell.length_a   1.000
_cell.length_b   1.000
_cell.length_c   1.000
_cell.angle_alpha   90.00
_cell.angle_beta   90.00
_cell.angle_gamma   90.00
#
_symmetry.space_group_name_H-M   'P 1'
#
loop_
_entity.id
_entity.type
_entity.pdbx_description
1 polymer ?
#
loop_
_entity_poly.entity_id
_entity_poly.type
_entity_poly.pdbx_seq_one_letter_code
_entity_poly.pdbx_strand_id
1 'polypeptide(L)'
;MAKDKKEKKASSFGWLRLSLELVVVFVGVTGGFLFDSYRDDRSDRNLEKKYLVSLHQNLVADSTELHASIGNNRNNVDISEQVVRSMRRSNLSSDSALRVIQVMVSFYNLNLNDATYQSIVSSGNLGLIRDYKIKEKIVNYYQSQEDMQYVEGVYNNYINNYVIPYVFKYVDFISGETDLGFDANDREFRNITSGYYVLARQQIELMESLDSICLDLKNRVAIAIEEL
;
A
#
# COMPACT_ATOMS: atom_id res chain seq x y z
N MET A 1 4.32 -40.58 -84.51
CA MET A 1 4.48 -40.25 -83.07
C MET A 1 4.80 -38.76 -82.91
N ALA A 2 3.79 -37.88 -82.81
CA ALA A 2 3.99 -36.45 -82.48
C ALA A 2 2.64 -35.76 -82.22
N LYS A 3 1.92 -36.16 -81.17
CA LYS A 3 0.69 -35.49 -80.73
C LYS A 3 0.59 -35.61 -79.21
N ASP A 4 1.51 -34.97 -78.47
CA ASP A 4 1.39 -34.97 -77.00
C ASP A 4 2.12 -33.85 -76.24
N LYS A 5 2.33 -32.67 -76.85
CA LYS A 5 3.11 -31.59 -76.20
C LYS A 5 2.45 -30.21 -76.11
N LYS A 6 1.17 -30.04 -76.48
CA LYS A 6 0.55 -28.70 -76.50
C LYS A 6 -0.45 -28.38 -75.39
N GLU A 7 -0.87 -29.31 -74.54
CA GLU A 7 -1.93 -29.02 -73.55
C GLU A 7 -1.47 -28.61 -72.15
N LYS A 8 -0.17 -28.66 -71.81
CA LYS A 8 0.29 -28.38 -70.43
C LYS A 8 0.58 -26.91 -70.09
N LYS A 9 0.41 -25.95 -71.00
CA LYS A 9 0.84 -24.55 -70.78
C LYS A 9 -0.25 -23.58 -70.28
N ALA A 10 -1.53 -23.97 -70.33
CA ALA A 10 -2.65 -23.07 -69.99
C ALA A 10 -3.07 -23.10 -68.51
N SER A 11 -2.68 -24.12 -67.72
CA SER A 11 -3.10 -24.22 -66.32
C SER A 11 -2.25 -23.38 -65.35
N SER A 12 -0.93 -23.29 -65.57
CA SER A 12 -0.03 -22.63 -64.60
C SER A 12 -0.33 -21.13 -64.39
N PHE A 13 -0.83 -20.45 -65.42
CA PHE A 13 -1.13 -19.01 -65.37
C PHE A 13 -2.36 -18.70 -64.49
N GLY A 14 -3.35 -19.59 -64.47
CA GLY A 14 -4.53 -19.47 -63.59
C GLY A 14 -4.19 -19.73 -62.12
N TRP A 15 -3.37 -20.76 -61.84
CA TRP A 15 -2.93 -21.09 -60.48
C TRP A 15 -2.04 -20.00 -59.86
N LEU A 16 -1.14 -19.39 -60.65
CA LEU A 16 -0.35 -18.24 -60.22
C LEU A 16 -1.24 -17.05 -59.85
N ARG A 17 -2.25 -16.75 -60.66
CA ARG A 17 -3.20 -15.67 -60.39
C ARG A 17 -4.00 -15.91 -59.11
N LEU A 18 -4.54 -17.12 -58.92
CA LEU A 18 -5.24 -17.49 -57.68
C LEU A 18 -4.31 -17.40 -56.45
N SER A 19 -3.06 -17.83 -56.58
CA SER A 19 -2.10 -17.74 -55.47
C SER A 19 -1.76 -16.29 -55.11
N LEU A 20 -1.61 -15.41 -56.10
CA LEU A 20 -1.40 -13.98 -55.88
C LEU A 20 -2.61 -13.33 -55.21
N GLU A 21 -3.82 -13.68 -55.65
CA GLU A 21 -5.07 -13.19 -55.06
C GLU A 21 -5.21 -13.63 -53.60
N LEU A 22 -4.89 -14.90 -53.30
CA LEU A 22 -4.84 -15.41 -51.93
C LEU A 22 -3.80 -14.67 -51.07
N VAL A 23 -2.61 -14.42 -51.61
CA VAL A 23 -1.55 -13.68 -50.90
C VAL A 23 -1.97 -12.24 -50.60
N VAL A 24 -2.60 -11.55 -51.56
CA VAL A 24 -3.09 -10.17 -51.35
C VAL A 24 -4.16 -10.13 -50.26
N VAL A 25 -5.13 -11.06 -50.28
CA VAL A 25 -6.16 -11.15 -49.24
C VAL A 25 -5.53 -11.49 -47.88
N PHE A 26 -4.61 -12.45 -47.83
CA PHE A 26 -3.91 -12.83 -46.60
C PHE A 26 -3.12 -11.67 -46.01
N VAL A 27 -2.38 -10.92 -46.82
CA VAL A 27 -1.62 -9.73 -46.41
C VAL A 27 -2.57 -8.61 -45.96
N GLY A 28 -3.70 -8.42 -46.65
CA GLY A 28 -4.70 -7.42 -46.26
C GLY A 28 -5.30 -7.69 -44.89
N VAL A 29 -5.72 -8.93 -44.65
CA VAL A 29 -6.29 -9.35 -43.35
C VAL A 29 -5.23 -9.31 -42.24
N THR A 30 -4.04 -9.89 -42.49
CA THR A 30 -2.94 -9.90 -41.51
C THR A 30 -2.46 -8.49 -41.19
N GLY A 31 -2.34 -7.62 -42.21
CA GLY A 31 -1.96 -6.23 -42.05
C GLY A 31 -2.97 -5.44 -41.20
N GLY A 32 -4.27 -5.67 -41.40
CA GLY A 32 -5.32 -5.11 -40.55
C GLY A 32 -5.15 -5.52 -39.08
N PHE A 33 -5.01 -6.82 -38.80
CA PHE A 33 -4.79 -7.31 -37.43
C PHE A 33 -3.50 -6.77 -36.79
N LEU A 34 -2.41 -6.66 -37.55
CA LEU A 34 -1.15 -6.08 -37.06
C LEU A 34 -1.30 -4.59 -36.73
N PHE A 35 -2.02 -3.83 -37.55
CA PHE A 35 -2.28 -2.42 -37.30
C PHE A 35 -3.14 -2.21 -36.05
N ASP A 36 -4.21 -2.99 -35.89
CA ASP A 36 -5.06 -2.96 -34.70
C ASP A 36 -4.26 -3.33 -33.44
N SER A 37 -3.46 -4.40 -33.50
CA SER A 37 -2.59 -4.84 -32.40
C SER A 37 -1.58 -3.76 -31.98
N TYR A 38 -1.00 -3.03 -32.94
CA TYR A 38 -0.08 -1.93 -32.65
C TYR A 38 -0.77 -0.74 -31.98
N ARG A 39 -1.97 -0.39 -32.46
CA ARG A 39 -2.77 0.68 -31.86
C ARG A 39 -3.18 0.32 -30.43
N ASP A 40 -3.56 -0.93 -30.20
CA ASP A 40 -3.95 -1.43 -28.88
C ASP A 40 -2.75 -1.46 -27.93
N ASP A 41 -1.57 -1.97 -28.35
CA ASP A 41 -0.33 -1.91 -27.54
C ASP A 41 0.03 -0.48 -27.12
N ARG A 42 -0.13 0.49 -28.05
CA ARG A 42 0.13 1.91 -27.74
C ARG A 42 -0.88 2.47 -26.74
N SER A 43 -2.15 2.10 -26.86
CA SER A 43 -3.20 2.50 -25.91
C SER A 43 -2.91 1.94 -24.53
N ASP A 44 -2.54 0.67 -24.45
CA ASP A 44 -2.21 -0.03 -23.21
C ASP A 44 -0.99 0.58 -22.52
N ARG A 45 0.08 0.89 -23.26
CA ARG A 45 1.26 1.60 -22.72
C ARG A 45 0.91 2.97 -22.15
N ASN A 46 0.05 3.72 -22.84
CA ASN A 46 -0.39 5.02 -22.34
C ASN A 46 -1.19 4.90 -21.05
N LEU A 47 -2.01 3.84 -20.93
CA LEU A 47 -2.82 3.59 -19.75
C LEU A 47 -1.97 3.07 -18.58
N GLU A 48 -1.03 2.16 -18.84
CA GLU A 48 0.00 1.73 -17.88
C GLU A 48 0.76 2.93 -17.32
N LYS A 49 1.26 3.82 -18.18
CA LYS A 49 1.96 5.03 -17.75
C LYS A 49 1.11 5.93 -16.86
N LYS A 50 -0.18 6.12 -17.19
CA LYS A 50 -1.11 6.89 -16.34
C LYS A 50 -1.29 6.25 -14.96
N TYR A 51 -1.42 4.93 -14.91
CA TYR A 51 -1.53 4.21 -13.64
C TYR A 51 -0.26 4.32 -12.81
N LEU A 52 0.92 4.12 -13.40
CA LEU A 52 2.19 4.24 -12.69
C LEU A 52 2.42 5.66 -12.17
N VAL A 53 2.10 6.70 -12.96
CA VAL A 53 2.19 8.09 -12.50
C VAL A 53 1.25 8.36 -11.31
N SER A 54 0.01 7.89 -11.37
CA SER A 54 -0.96 8.07 -10.29
C SER A 54 -0.57 7.28 -9.03
N LEU A 55 -0.10 6.05 -9.19
CA LEU A 55 0.45 5.24 -8.09
C LEU A 55 1.67 5.92 -7.46
N HIS A 56 2.59 6.45 -8.26
CA HIS A 56 3.75 7.18 -7.75
C HIS A 56 3.33 8.40 -6.91
N GLN A 57 2.32 9.15 -7.35
CA GLN A 57 1.79 10.28 -6.57
C GLN A 57 1.18 9.82 -5.25
N ASN A 58 0.45 8.70 -5.23
CA ASN A 58 -0.06 8.10 -3.99
C ASN A 58 1.09 7.68 -3.07
N LEU A 59 2.11 6.99 -3.57
CA LEU A 59 3.28 6.55 -2.80
C LEU A 59 4.11 7.71 -2.24
N VAL A 60 4.18 8.84 -2.94
CA VAL A 60 4.81 10.07 -2.41
C VAL A 60 4.02 10.59 -1.21
N ALA A 61 2.69 10.69 -1.34
CA ALA A 61 1.83 11.16 -0.25
C ALA A 61 1.88 10.21 0.96
N ASP A 62 1.77 8.90 0.72
CA ASP A 62 1.83 7.88 1.75
C ASP A 62 3.17 7.89 2.49
N SER A 63 4.29 8.02 1.77
CA SER A 63 5.62 8.13 2.39
C SER A 63 5.74 9.37 3.29
N THR A 64 5.16 10.51 2.88
CA THR A 64 5.12 11.71 3.73
C THR A 64 4.30 11.48 4.99
N GLU A 65 3.12 10.87 4.86
CA GLU A 65 2.21 10.58 5.96
C GLU A 65 2.80 9.57 6.95
N LEU A 66 3.41 8.49 6.45
CA LEU A 66 4.12 7.48 7.24
C LEU A 66 5.26 8.10 8.03
N HIS A 67 6.10 8.91 7.39
CA HIS A 67 7.22 9.56 8.06
C HIS A 67 6.76 10.48 9.19
N ALA A 68 5.73 11.29 8.96
CA ALA A 68 5.15 12.17 9.98
C ALA A 68 4.55 11.36 11.14
N SER A 69 3.79 10.31 10.82
CA SER A 69 3.12 9.48 11.80
C SER A 69 4.09 8.63 12.63
N ILE A 70 5.17 8.10 12.03
CA ILE A 70 6.25 7.41 12.75
C ILE A 70 6.92 8.38 13.73
N GLY A 71 7.23 9.60 13.29
CA GLY A 71 7.84 10.63 14.15
C GLY A 71 6.98 10.96 15.37
N ASN A 72 5.68 11.17 15.18
CA ASN A 72 4.74 11.46 16.26
C ASN A 72 4.59 10.29 17.24
N ASN A 73 4.44 9.07 16.72
CA ASN A 73 4.21 7.90 17.57
C ASN A 73 5.46 7.44 18.32
N ARG A 74 6.67 7.63 17.76
CA ARG A 74 7.92 7.22 18.41
C ARG A 74 8.10 7.88 19.78
N ASN A 75 7.77 9.15 19.89
CA ASN A 75 7.78 9.85 21.17
C ASN A 75 6.79 9.23 22.19
N ASN A 76 5.61 8.80 21.75
CA ASN A 76 4.62 8.16 22.63
C ASN A 76 5.12 6.81 23.14
N VAL A 77 5.77 6.02 22.29
CA VAL A 77 6.39 4.74 22.67
C VAL A 77 7.57 4.95 23.61
N ASP A 78 8.43 5.93 23.37
CA ASP A 78 9.57 6.25 24.23
C ASP A 78 9.13 6.69 25.64
N ILE A 79 8.08 7.51 25.74
CA ILE A 79 7.47 7.91 27.01
C ILE A 79 6.91 6.69 27.73
N SER A 80 6.16 5.85 27.02
CA SER A 80 5.52 4.66 27.59
C SER A 80 6.54 3.63 28.05
N GLU A 81 7.63 3.45 27.31
CA GLU A 81 8.73 2.56 27.68
C GLU A 81 9.38 3.01 28.99
N GLN A 82 9.70 4.29 29.11
CA GLN A 82 10.28 4.86 30.33
C GLN A 82 9.39 4.62 31.55
N VAL A 83 8.07 4.84 31.39
CA VAL A 83 7.09 4.62 32.45
C VAL A 83 6.99 3.14 32.83
N VAL A 84 6.91 2.23 31.86
CA VAL A 84 6.90 0.78 32.12
C VAL A 84 8.18 0.34 32.86
N ARG A 85 9.34 0.89 32.49
CA ARG A 85 10.61 0.62 33.20
C ARG A 85 10.59 1.13 34.64
N SER A 86 10.01 2.30 34.90
CA SER A 86 9.86 2.85 36.26
C SER A 86 8.86 2.05 37.10
N MET A 87 7.73 1.63 36.52
CA MET A 87 6.78 0.73 37.19
C MET A 87 7.41 -0.58 37.64
N ARG A 88 8.32 -1.16 36.84
CA ARG A 88 9.07 -2.37 37.21
C ARG A 88 10.00 -2.18 38.41
N ARG A 89 10.43 -0.94 38.65
CA ARG A 89 11.29 -0.55 39.79
C ARG A 89 10.50 -0.02 40.98
N SER A 90 9.16 0.01 40.90
CA SER A 90 8.28 0.58 41.92
C SER A 90 8.64 2.03 42.28
N ASN A 91 9.07 2.82 41.28
CA ASN A 91 9.51 4.20 41.47
C ASN A 91 8.79 5.19 40.53
N LEU A 92 7.57 4.86 40.10
CA LEU A 92 6.79 5.74 39.22
C LEU A 92 6.29 6.97 39.98
N SER A 93 6.61 8.16 39.47
CA SER A 93 6.06 9.42 39.99
C SER A 93 4.71 9.76 39.36
N SER A 94 3.91 10.56 40.07
CA SER A 94 2.63 11.08 39.54
C SER A 94 2.82 11.86 38.24
N ASP A 95 3.90 12.64 38.11
CA ASP A 95 4.20 13.37 36.86
C ASP A 95 4.43 12.44 35.67
N SER A 96 5.11 11.30 35.90
CA SER A 96 5.35 10.30 34.87
C SER A 96 4.07 9.54 34.53
N ALA A 97 3.22 9.27 35.53
CA ALA A 97 1.89 8.69 35.32
C ALA A 97 0.98 9.63 34.51
N LEU A 98 0.95 10.92 34.82
CA LEU A 98 0.20 11.92 34.05
C LEU A 98 0.69 12.01 32.61
N ARG A 99 2.02 12.03 32.41
CA ARG A 99 2.62 12.08 31.07
C ARG A 99 2.23 10.85 30.23
N VAL A 100 2.21 9.65 30.81
CA VAL A 100 1.79 8.47 30.05
C VAL A 100 0.30 8.52 29.71
N ILE A 101 -0.55 9.03 30.61
CA ILE A 101 -1.97 9.22 30.32
C ILE A 101 -2.17 10.13 29.11
N GLN A 102 -1.45 11.26 29.05
CA GLN A 102 -1.52 12.20 27.95
C GLN A 102 -1.21 11.54 26.60
N VAL A 103 -0.17 10.69 26.52
CA VAL A 103 0.15 9.98 25.27
C VAL A 103 -0.85 8.86 24.97
N MET A 104 -1.37 8.16 25.98
CA MET A 104 -2.36 7.09 25.80
C MET A 104 -3.70 7.58 25.24
N VAL A 105 -4.05 8.85 25.47
CA VAL A 105 -5.27 9.49 24.93
C VAL A 105 -4.99 10.37 23.72
N SER A 106 -3.77 10.35 23.18
CA SER A 106 -3.42 11.06 21.96
C SER A 106 -3.71 10.16 20.75
N PHE A 107 -4.55 10.65 19.83
CA PHE A 107 -5.00 9.88 18.65
C PHE A 107 -4.45 10.49 17.37
N TYR A 108 -3.86 9.65 16.53
CA TYR A 108 -3.49 9.97 15.16
C TYR A 108 -3.99 8.84 14.28
N ASN A 109 -4.80 9.17 13.27
CA ASN A 109 -5.27 8.20 12.29
C ASN A 109 -4.34 8.22 11.08
N LEU A 110 -3.84 7.06 10.68
CA LEU A 110 -3.00 6.93 9.50
C LEU A 110 -3.88 6.84 8.25
N ASN A 111 -3.81 7.83 7.35
CA ASN A 111 -4.61 7.84 6.13
C ASN A 111 -3.73 7.63 4.89
N LEU A 112 -3.62 6.38 4.45
CA LEU A 112 -2.89 6.02 3.23
C LEU A 112 -3.82 5.96 2.01
N ASN A 113 -3.28 6.22 0.83
CA ASN A 113 -4.02 6.36 -0.41
C ASN A 113 -3.99 5.08 -1.26
N ASP A 114 -5.15 4.44 -1.38
CA ASP A 114 -5.35 3.23 -2.20
C ASP A 114 -6.23 3.46 -3.44
N ALA A 115 -6.71 4.68 -3.68
CA ALA A 115 -7.72 4.96 -4.71
C ALA A 115 -7.30 4.52 -6.11
N THR A 116 -6.04 4.75 -6.50
CA THR A 116 -5.52 4.30 -7.80
C THR A 116 -5.46 2.79 -7.88
N TYR A 117 -5.01 2.12 -6.83
CA TYR A 117 -4.92 0.67 -6.78
C TYR A 117 -6.30 0.01 -6.86
N GLN A 118 -7.27 0.50 -6.08
CA GLN A 118 -8.64 0.02 -6.14
C GLN A 118 -9.25 0.22 -7.53
N SER A 119 -8.97 1.34 -8.19
CA SER A 119 -9.40 1.58 -9.58
C SER A 119 -8.79 0.57 -10.56
N ILE A 120 -7.50 0.27 -10.45
CA ILE A 120 -6.80 -0.73 -11.29
C ILE A 120 -7.40 -2.12 -11.08
N VAL A 121 -7.62 -2.53 -9.82
CA VAL A 121 -8.15 -3.85 -9.47
C VAL A 121 -9.60 -3.98 -9.95
N SER A 122 -10.46 -3.01 -9.63
CA SER A 122 -11.88 -3.03 -10.00
C SER A 122 -12.12 -2.98 -11.51
N SER A 123 -11.23 -2.34 -12.27
CA SER A 123 -11.29 -2.32 -13.73
C SER A 123 -10.67 -3.55 -14.41
N GLY A 124 -10.07 -4.47 -13.65
CA GLY A 124 -9.35 -5.64 -14.20
C GLY A 124 -8.02 -5.29 -14.89
N ASN A 125 -7.54 -4.05 -14.71
CA ASN A 125 -6.40 -3.50 -15.44
C ASN A 125 -5.04 -3.80 -14.80
N LEU A 126 -4.98 -4.58 -13.72
CA LEU A 126 -3.71 -4.99 -13.10
C LEU A 126 -2.80 -5.74 -14.10
N GLY A 127 -3.40 -6.40 -15.10
CA GLY A 127 -2.69 -7.04 -16.20
C GLY A 127 -1.83 -6.07 -17.03
N LEU A 128 -2.22 -4.80 -17.12
CA LEU A 128 -1.55 -3.78 -17.95
C LEU A 128 -0.19 -3.35 -17.41
N ILE A 129 0.09 -3.55 -16.12
CA ILE A 129 1.43 -3.32 -15.55
C ILE A 129 2.34 -4.44 -16.07
N ARG A 130 3.27 -4.15 -16.96
CA ARG A 130 4.05 -5.16 -17.69
C ARG A 130 5.20 -5.70 -16.86
N ASP A 131 5.85 -4.84 -16.08
CA ASP A 131 6.89 -5.27 -15.16
C ASP A 131 6.25 -6.09 -14.02
N TYR A 132 6.49 -7.40 -14.08
CA TYR A 132 5.99 -8.35 -13.10
C TYR A 132 6.49 -8.05 -11.67
N LYS A 133 7.74 -7.61 -11.51
CA LYS A 133 8.31 -7.30 -10.20
C LYS A 133 7.68 -6.04 -9.60
N ILE A 134 7.41 -5.04 -10.43
CA ILE A 134 6.70 -3.83 -9.99
C ILE A 134 5.27 -4.18 -9.60
N LYS A 135 4.58 -4.97 -10.43
CA LYS A 135 3.23 -5.46 -10.13
C LYS A 135 3.14 -6.19 -8.80
N GLU A 136 4.05 -7.14 -8.56
CA GLU A 136 4.12 -7.88 -7.29
C GLU A 136 4.33 -6.93 -6.10
N LYS A 137 5.22 -5.95 -6.23
CA LYS A 137 5.46 -4.96 -5.17
C LYS A 137 4.27 -4.03 -4.92
N ILE A 138 3.53 -3.66 -5.95
CA ILE A 138 2.27 -2.91 -5.81
C ILE A 138 1.30 -3.71 -4.96
N VAL A 139 1.05 -4.97 -5.33
CA VAL A 139 0.13 -5.85 -4.58
C VAL A 139 0.59 -6.01 -3.13
N ASN A 140 1.88 -6.30 -2.91
CA ASN A 140 2.43 -6.46 -1.57
C ASN A 140 2.30 -5.19 -0.71
N TYR A 141 2.53 -4.01 -1.28
CA TYR A 141 2.39 -2.74 -0.58
C TYR A 141 0.95 -2.53 -0.09
N TYR A 142 -0.04 -2.71 -0.96
CA TYR A 142 -1.45 -2.51 -0.59
C TYR A 142 -1.97 -3.59 0.35
N GLN A 143 -1.50 -4.84 0.24
CA GLN A 143 -1.77 -5.87 1.25
C GLN A 143 -1.18 -5.51 2.62
N SER A 144 0.04 -4.96 2.63
CA SER A 144 0.66 -4.49 3.88
C SER A 144 -0.10 -3.31 4.50
N GLN A 145 -0.78 -2.48 3.70
CA GLN A 145 -1.70 -1.46 4.21
C GLN A 145 -2.92 -2.08 4.89
N GLU A 146 -3.52 -3.12 4.30
CA GLU A 146 -4.66 -3.83 4.91
C GLU A 146 -4.27 -4.49 6.26
N ASP A 147 -3.09 -5.12 6.32
CA ASP A 147 -2.55 -5.68 7.57
C ASP A 147 -2.34 -4.60 8.63
N MET A 148 -1.84 -3.43 8.23
CA MET A 148 -1.65 -2.28 9.11
C MET A 148 -2.99 -1.76 9.67
N GLN A 149 -4.02 -1.65 8.83
CA GLN A 149 -5.36 -1.22 9.26
C GLN A 149 -5.97 -2.19 10.29
N TYR A 150 -5.74 -3.49 10.13
CA TYR A 150 -6.18 -4.48 11.11
C TYR A 150 -5.53 -4.25 12.48
N VAL A 151 -4.21 -4.03 12.52
CA VAL A 151 -3.47 -3.79 13.77
C VAL A 151 -3.86 -2.45 14.40
N GLU A 152 -4.04 -1.40 13.61
CA GLU A 152 -4.58 -0.12 14.08
C GLU A 152 -5.97 -0.29 14.70
N GLY A 153 -6.82 -1.14 14.12
CA GLY A 153 -8.12 -1.51 14.69
C GLY A 153 -7.99 -2.17 16.07
N VAL A 154 -7.06 -3.11 16.25
CA VAL A 154 -6.79 -3.74 17.55
C VAL A 154 -6.30 -2.72 18.58
N TYR A 155 -5.39 -1.83 18.18
CA TYR A 155 -4.86 -0.76 19.01
C TYR A 155 -5.96 0.23 19.46
N ASN A 156 -6.78 0.70 18.51
CA ASN A 156 -7.89 1.62 18.79
C ASN A 156 -8.95 0.97 19.68
N ASN A 157 -9.27 -0.31 19.45
CA ASN A 157 -10.17 -1.07 20.32
C ASN A 157 -9.63 -1.20 21.74
N TYR A 158 -8.32 -1.37 21.91
CA TYR A 158 -7.72 -1.40 23.23
C TYR A 158 -7.87 -0.06 23.96
N ILE A 159 -7.59 1.04 23.26
CA ILE A 159 -7.75 2.38 23.84
C ILE A 159 -9.20 2.65 24.23
N ASN A 160 -10.15 2.38 23.32
CA ASN A 160 -11.57 2.65 23.54
C ASN A 160 -12.17 1.83 24.68
N ASN A 161 -11.76 0.57 24.84
CA ASN A 161 -12.36 -0.34 25.81
C ASN A 161 -11.66 -0.35 27.18
N TYR A 162 -10.38 0.03 27.24
CA TYR A 162 -9.59 -0.07 28.49
C TYR A 162 -9.01 1.28 28.93
N VAL A 163 -8.37 2.02 28.03
CA VAL A 163 -7.68 3.28 28.38
C VAL A 163 -8.69 4.39 28.67
N ILE A 164 -9.58 4.71 27.70
CA ILE A 164 -10.51 5.83 27.82
C ILE A 164 -11.41 5.71 29.06
N PRO A 165 -12.05 4.55 29.33
CA PRO A 165 -12.91 4.40 30.51
C PRO A 165 -12.13 4.58 31.82
N TYR A 166 -10.90 4.07 31.87
CA TYR A 166 -10.03 4.23 33.04
C TYR A 166 -9.68 5.71 33.25
N VAL A 167 -9.23 6.40 32.21
CA VAL A 167 -8.86 7.81 32.30
C VAL A 167 -10.05 8.67 32.73
N PHE A 168 -11.25 8.48 32.15
CA PHE A 168 -12.43 9.25 32.56
C PHE A 168 -12.92 8.94 33.98
N LYS A 169 -12.62 7.75 34.50
CA LYS A 169 -13.01 7.38 35.86
C LYS A 169 -12.18 8.10 36.92
N TYR A 170 -10.91 8.38 36.63
CA TYR A 170 -9.96 8.85 37.65
C TYR A 170 -9.38 10.24 37.39
N VAL A 171 -9.32 10.71 36.14
CA VAL A 171 -8.71 11.99 35.79
C VAL A 171 -9.77 13.07 35.66
N ASP A 172 -9.67 14.11 36.50
CA ASP A 172 -10.40 15.36 36.31
C ASP A 172 -9.65 16.26 35.33
N PHE A 173 -10.20 16.41 34.12
CA PHE A 173 -9.62 17.21 33.05
C PHE A 173 -9.78 18.72 33.25
N ILE A 174 -10.64 19.16 34.17
CA ILE A 174 -10.98 20.57 34.39
C ILE A 174 -10.21 21.13 35.58
N SER A 175 -10.12 20.39 36.69
CA SER A 175 -9.49 20.89 37.92
C SER A 175 -8.00 21.20 37.73
N GLY A 176 -7.32 20.49 36.82
CA GLY A 176 -5.88 20.59 36.64
C GLY A 176 -5.08 20.13 37.86
N GLU A 177 -5.73 19.49 38.83
CA GLU A 177 -5.09 18.95 40.02
C GLU A 177 -4.25 17.74 39.64
N THR A 178 -3.03 17.68 40.19
CA THR A 178 -2.08 16.59 39.94
C THR A 178 -2.32 15.36 40.83
N ASP A 179 -3.35 15.42 41.67
CA ASP A 179 -3.87 14.24 42.35
C ASP A 179 -4.67 13.41 41.34
N LEU A 180 -4.03 12.37 40.81
CA LEU A 180 -4.57 11.54 39.74
C LEU A 180 -5.83 10.76 40.14
N GLY A 181 -6.25 10.81 41.42
CA GLY A 181 -7.41 10.06 41.91
C GLY A 181 -7.20 8.53 41.91
N PHE A 182 -5.99 8.06 41.58
CA PHE A 182 -5.59 6.66 41.60
C PHE A 182 -4.11 6.50 42.00
N ASP A 183 -3.76 5.34 42.55
CA ASP A 183 -2.36 4.99 42.84
C ASP A 183 -1.65 4.60 41.54
N ALA A 184 -0.59 5.33 41.17
CA ALA A 184 0.23 5.05 39.99
C ALA A 184 0.89 3.65 40.01
N ASN A 185 0.91 2.97 41.16
CA ASN A 185 1.36 1.58 41.30
C ASN A 185 0.23 0.55 41.30
N ASP A 186 -1.03 0.98 41.18
CA ASP A 186 -2.18 0.09 41.09
C ASP A 186 -2.04 -0.89 39.92
N ARG A 187 -2.57 -2.10 40.13
CA ARG A 187 -2.47 -3.20 39.17
C ARG A 187 -3.20 -2.89 37.86
N GLU A 188 -4.35 -2.22 37.92
CA GLU A 188 -5.14 -1.87 36.75
C GLU A 188 -4.37 -0.89 35.86
N PHE A 189 -3.86 0.20 36.44
CA PHE A 189 -3.05 1.18 35.71
C PHE A 189 -1.80 0.57 35.07
N ARG A 190 -1.08 -0.29 35.82
CA ARG A 190 0.12 -0.97 35.33
C ARG A 190 -0.18 -1.89 34.16
N ASN A 191 -1.28 -2.63 34.21
CA ASN A 191 -1.71 -3.50 33.12
C ASN A 191 -2.12 -2.69 31.89
N ILE A 192 -2.92 -1.63 32.08
CA ILE A 192 -3.38 -0.76 30.99
C ILE A 192 -2.19 -0.11 30.27
N THR A 193 -1.27 0.46 31.05
CA THR A 193 -0.05 1.11 30.53
C THR A 193 0.86 0.13 29.82
N SER A 194 1.05 -1.08 30.38
CA SER A 194 1.90 -2.10 29.76
C SER A 194 1.30 -2.62 28.45
N GLY A 195 -0.02 -2.84 28.40
CA GLY A 195 -0.69 -3.26 27.17
C GLY A 195 -0.66 -2.18 26.10
N TYR A 196 -0.86 -0.91 26.46
CA TYR A 196 -0.69 0.22 25.54
C TYR A 196 0.72 0.25 24.96
N TYR A 197 1.76 0.19 25.81
CA TYR A 197 3.15 0.19 25.36
C TYR A 197 3.45 -0.92 24.33
N VAL A 198 2.98 -2.14 24.58
CA VAL A 198 3.20 -3.27 23.67
C VAL A 198 2.53 -3.03 22.32
N LEU A 199 1.27 -2.59 22.32
CA LEU A 199 0.52 -2.37 21.09
C LEU A 199 1.06 -1.16 20.31
N ALA A 200 1.37 -0.06 20.98
CA ALA A 200 1.95 1.14 20.37
C ALA A 200 3.31 0.82 19.72
N ARG A 201 4.13 -0.01 20.39
CA ARG A 201 5.41 -0.47 19.84
C ARG A 201 5.22 -1.34 18.59
N GLN A 202 4.30 -2.30 18.62
CA GLN A 202 3.98 -3.14 17.45
C GLN A 202 3.49 -2.29 16.27
N GLN A 203 2.64 -1.29 16.54
CA GLN A 203 2.14 -0.38 15.53
C GLN A 203 3.29 0.38 14.84
N ILE A 204 4.26 0.90 15.60
CA ILE A 204 5.43 1.58 15.01
C ILE A 204 6.28 0.63 14.18
N GLU A 205 6.58 -0.57 14.68
CA GLU A 205 7.39 -1.55 13.96
C GLU A 205 6.76 -1.88 12.59
N LEU A 206 5.43 -1.97 12.52
CA LEU A 206 4.70 -2.16 11.27
C LEU A 206 4.73 -0.93 10.37
N MET A 207 4.57 0.28 10.91
CA MET A 207 4.67 1.52 10.13
C MET A 207 6.05 1.69 9.50
N GLU A 208 7.12 1.38 10.24
CA GLU A 208 8.50 1.41 9.73
C GLU A 208 8.71 0.40 8.60
N SER A 209 8.16 -0.81 8.75
CA SER A 209 8.17 -1.82 7.69
C SER A 209 7.41 -1.35 6.45
N LEU A 210 6.22 -0.76 6.63
CA LEU A 210 5.39 -0.25 5.55
C LEU A 210 6.04 0.93 4.83
N ASP A 211 6.70 1.85 5.55
CA ASP A 211 7.47 2.95 4.96
C ASP A 211 8.64 2.42 4.11
N SER A 212 9.34 1.39 4.59
CA SER A 212 10.42 0.75 3.82
C SER A 212 9.90 0.16 2.49
N ILE A 213 8.75 -0.53 2.53
CA ILE A 213 8.10 -1.07 1.33
C ILE A 213 7.65 0.07 0.40
N CYS A 214 7.04 1.11 0.96
CA CYS A 214 6.58 2.29 0.24
C CYS A 214 7.74 2.98 -0.51
N LEU A 215 8.86 3.20 0.17
CA LEU A 215 10.05 3.86 -0.40
C LEU A 215 10.67 3.05 -1.54
N ASP A 216 10.84 1.72 -1.37
CA ASP A 216 11.36 0.87 -2.43
C ASP A 216 10.42 0.85 -3.65
N LEU A 217 9.10 0.71 -3.43
CA LEU A 217 8.13 0.73 -4.51
C LEU A 217 8.11 2.09 -5.22
N LYS A 218 8.07 3.20 -4.47
CA LYS A 218 8.11 4.57 -5.00
C LYS A 218 9.28 4.77 -5.97
N ASN A 219 10.49 4.37 -5.57
CA ASN A 219 11.68 4.53 -6.40
C ASN A 219 11.63 3.67 -7.67
N ARG A 220 11.11 2.43 -7.58
CA ARG A 220 10.97 1.55 -8.74
C ARG A 220 9.94 2.05 -9.74
N VAL A 221 8.80 2.52 -9.25
CA VAL A 221 7.75 3.10 -10.09
C VAL A 221 8.27 4.36 -10.78
N ALA A 222 9.05 5.20 -10.08
CA ALA A 222 9.68 6.38 -10.69
C ALA A 222 10.57 6.00 -11.88
N ILE A 223 11.45 5.00 -11.72
CA ILE A 223 12.31 4.49 -12.80
C ILE A 223 11.47 3.94 -13.97
N ALA A 224 10.45 3.14 -13.69
CA ALA A 224 9.61 2.56 -14.74
C ALA A 224 8.83 3.61 -15.54
N ILE A 225 8.44 4.74 -14.93
CA ILE A 225 7.80 5.86 -15.64
C ILE A 225 8.77 6.49 -16.65
N GLU A 226 10.07 6.54 -16.35
CA GLU A 226 11.10 7.10 -17.23
C GLU A 226 11.40 6.17 -18.43
N GLU A 227 11.21 4.86 -18.27
CA GLU A 227 11.45 3.84 -19.30
C GLU A 227 10.27 3.67 -20.30
N LEU A 228 9.09 4.24 -20.00
CA LEU A 228 7.86 4.19 -20.82
C LEU A 228 7.66 5.40 -21.72
#